data_AF-A0A528AI42-F1
#
_entry.id   AF-A0A528AI42-F1
#
_cell.length_a   1.000
_cell.length_b   1.000
_cell.length_c   1.000
_cell.angle_alpha   90.00
_cell.angle_beta   90.00
_cell.angle_gamma   90.00
#
_symmetry.space_group_name_H-M   'P 1'
#
loop_
_entity.id
_entity.type
_entity.pdbx_description
1 polymer ?
#
loop_
_entity_poly.entity_id
_entity_poly.type
_entity_poly.pdbx_seq_one_letter_code
_entity_poly.pdbx_strand_id
1 'polypeptide(L)' 'GAFRLVDRTRLRALSAPLLKRVGANFSADTPVSTLSLAQQQMVEIAKALSIEARLVILDEPTSSLPLAETDK' A
#
# COMPACT_ATOMS: atom_id res chain seq x y z
N GLY A 1 5.93 -12.47 -26.74
CA GLY A 1 6.12 -13.92 -26.56
C GLY A 1 4.88 -14.49 -25.88
N ALA A 2 4.51 -15.73 -26.20
CA ALA A 2 3.42 -16.44 -25.53
C ALA A 2 3.59 -16.32 -24.02
N PHE A 3 2.51 -15.96 -23.31
CA PHE A 3 2.44 -15.72 -21.86
C PHE A 3 2.87 -14.31 -21.37
N ARG A 4 2.27 -13.25 -21.91
CA ARG A 4 2.08 -12.01 -21.14
C ARG A 4 0.90 -12.21 -20.16
N LEU A 5 1.12 -13.03 -19.13
CA LEU A 5 0.07 -13.42 -18.15
C LEU A 5 -0.35 -12.28 -17.22
N VAL A 6 0.42 -11.17 -17.18
CA VAL A 6 0.17 -10.05 -16.28
C VAL A 6 0.23 -8.73 -17.06
N ASP A 7 -0.90 -8.03 -17.10
CA ASP A 7 -0.99 -6.66 -17.61
C ASP A 7 -0.57 -5.67 -16.51
N ARG A 8 0.73 -5.34 -16.49
CA ARG A 8 1.30 -4.39 -15.53
C ARG A 8 0.74 -2.97 -15.70
N THR A 9 0.39 -2.57 -16.92
CA THR A 9 -0.16 -1.23 -17.18
C THR A 9 -1.52 -1.10 -16.52
N ARG A 10 -2.38 -2.12 -16.69
CA ARG A 10 -3.68 -2.19 -16.01
C ARG A 10 -3.52 -2.23 -14.49
N LEU A 11 -2.60 -3.07 -13.97
CA LEU A 11 -2.37 -3.14 -12.52
C LEU A 11 -1.92 -1.80 -11.93
N ARG A 12 -1.02 -1.08 -12.59
CA ARG A 12 -0.58 0.26 -12.16
C ARG A 12 -1.74 1.24 -12.13
N ALA A 13 -2.59 1.24 -13.16
CA ALA A 13 -3.76 2.11 -13.24
C ALA A 13 -4.77 1.84 -12.12
N LEU A 14 -4.95 0.57 -11.73
CA LEU A 14 -5.83 0.18 -10.62
C LEU A 14 -5.23 0.50 -9.24
N SER A 15 -3.92 0.31 -9.07
CA SER A 15 -3.24 0.53 -7.78
C SER A 15 -3.01 2.01 -7.45
N ALA A 16 -2.75 2.85 -8.45
CA ALA A 16 -2.46 4.28 -8.26
C ALA A 16 -3.53 5.05 -7.44
N PRO A 17 -4.84 4.94 -7.72
CA PRO A 17 -5.85 5.62 -6.90
C PRO A 17 -5.93 5.08 -5.47
N LEU A 18 -5.65 3.80 -5.25
CA LEU A 18 -5.65 3.18 -3.91
C LEU A 18 -4.46 3.67 -3.07
N LEU A 19 -3.26 3.70 -3.66
CA LEU A 19 -2.06 4.25 -3.05
C LEU A 19 -2.25 5.74 -2.70
N LYS A 20 -2.88 6.51 -3.59
CA LYS A 20 -3.23 7.90 -3.31
C LYS A 20 -4.22 8.02 -2.14
N ARG A 21 -5.24 7.16 -2.04
CA ARG A 21 -6.22 7.19 -0.94
C ARG A 21 -5.59 6.93 0.42
N VAL A 22 -4.54 6.12 0.50
CA VAL A 22 -3.83 5.84 1.77
C VAL A 22 -2.71 6.85 2.07
N GLY A 23 -2.49 7.86 1.21
CA GLY A 23 -1.44 8.86 1.41
C GLY A 23 -0.03 8.35 1.10
N ALA A 24 0.10 7.29 0.29
CA ALA A 24 1.39 6.74 -0.06
C ALA A 24 2.25 7.74 -0.85
N ASN A 25 3.51 7.87 -0.45
CA ASN A 25 4.53 8.71 -1.10
C ASN A 25 5.52 7.89 -1.95
N PHE A 26 5.15 6.67 -2.33
CA PHE A 26 5.95 5.74 -3.12
C PHE A 26 5.18 5.25 -4.36
N SER A 27 5.89 4.66 -5.32
CA SER A 27 5.32 4.16 -6.57
C SER A 27 4.77 2.74 -6.41
N ALA A 28 3.77 2.38 -7.22
CA ALA A 28 3.31 0.99 -7.34
C ALA A 28 4.40 0.02 -7.85
N ASP A 29 5.47 0.55 -8.45
CA ASP A 29 6.63 -0.23 -8.88
C ASP A 29 7.74 -0.31 -7.82
N THR A 30 7.60 0.39 -6.68
CA THR A 30 8.59 0.35 -5.60
C THR A 30 8.59 -1.04 -4.94
N PRO A 31 9.75 -1.72 -4.84
CA PRO A 31 9.82 -3.00 -4.16
C PRO A 31 9.41 -2.87 -2.69
N VAL A 32 8.54 -3.76 -2.20
CA VAL A 32 8.04 -3.71 -0.81
C VAL A 32 9.18 -3.84 0.21
N SER A 33 10.23 -4.60 -0.11
CA SER A 33 11.41 -4.77 0.73
C SER A 33 12.21 -3.48 0.98
N THR A 34 11.99 -2.42 0.18
CA THR A 34 12.66 -1.12 0.38
C THR A 34 11.78 -0.10 1.10
N LEU A 35 10.54 -0.47 1.44
CA LEU A 35 9.59 0.43 2.12
C LEU A 35 9.84 0.41 3.63
N SER A 36 9.67 1.57 4.27
CA SER A 36 9.60 1.65 5.73
C SER A 36 8.42 0.85 6.26
N LEU A 37 8.43 0.53 7.55
CA LEU A 37 7.36 -0.25 8.17
C LEU A 37 5.99 0.44 8.05
N ALA A 38 5.95 1.76 8.23
CA ALA A 38 4.75 2.58 7.99
C ALA A 38 4.28 2.53 6.52
N GLN A 39 5.21 2.55 5.56
CA GLN A 39 4.89 2.42 4.14
C GLN A 39 4.38 1.02 3.79
N GLN A 40 4.93 -0.05 4.38
CA GLN A 40 4.42 -1.42 4.23
C GLN A 40 2.99 -1.53 4.77
N GLN A 41 2.69 -0.87 5.89
CA GLN A 41 1.32 -0.82 6.42
C GLN A 41 0.35 -0.11 5.47
N MET A 42 0.77 0.99 4.83
CA MET A 42 -0.02 1.63 3.76
C MET A 42 -0.29 0.66 2.60
N VAL A 43 0.66 -0.21 2.24
CA VAL A 43 0.47 -1.26 1.23
C VAL A 43 -0.58 -2.29 1.67
N GLU A 44 -0.59 -2.72 2.93
CA GLU A 44 -1.62 -3.63 3.46
C GLU A 44 -3.02 -3.01 3.41
N ILE A 45 -3.15 -1.75 3.84
CA ILE A 45 -4.43 -1.03 3.78
C ILE A 45 -4.88 -0.87 2.32
N ALA A 46 -3.98 -0.48 1.42
CA ALA A 46 -4.31 -0.35 -0.01
C ALA A 46 -4.76 -1.68 -0.63
N LYS A 47 -4.16 -2.82 -0.23
CA LYS A 47 -4.61 -4.16 -0.64
C LYS A 47 -6.00 -4.49 -0.10
N ALA A 48 -6.30 -4.17 1.15
CA ALA A 48 -7.64 -4.39 1.70
C ALA A 48 -8.71 -3.57 0.95
N LEU A 49 -8.36 -2.34 0.56
CA LEU A 49 -9.24 -1.49 -0.25
C LEU A 49 -9.43 -2.01 -1.68
N SER A 50 -8.43 -2.69 -2.26
CA SER A 50 -8.52 -3.21 -3.64
C SER A 50 -9.53 -4.34 -3.79
N ILE A 51 -9.81 -5.06 -2.70
CA ILE A 51 -10.79 -6.16 -2.64
C ILE A 51 -12.14 -5.72 -2.05
N GLU A 52 -12.37 -4.40 -1.92
CA GLU A 52 -13.61 -3.83 -1.38
C GLU A 52 -13.97 -4.37 0.02
N ALA A 53 -12.96 -4.55 0.88
CA ALA A 53 -13.19 -5.05 2.23
C ALA A 53 -14.17 -4.16 3.02
N ARG A 54 -15.24 -4.76 3.55
CA ARG A 54 -16.24 -4.07 4.40
C ARG A 54 -15.75 -3.81 5.83
N LEU A 55 -14.81 -4.63 6.30
CA LEU A 55 -14.20 -4.55 7.62
C LEU A 55 -12.75 -5.01 7.51
N VAL A 56 -11.84 -4.25 8.09
CA VAL A 56 -10.42 -4.60 8.21
C VAL A 56 -10.10 -4.61 9.69
N ILE A 57 -9.65 -5.77 10.20
CA ILE A 57 -9.15 -5.91 11.56
C ILE A 57 -7.63 -5.87 11.47
N LEU A 58 -7.02 -4.95 12.19
CA LEU A 58 -5.58 -4.81 12.29
C LEU A 58 -5.18 -5.17 13.73
N ASP A 59 -4.28 -6.12 13.88
CA ASP A 59 -3.70 -6.46 15.19
C ASP A 59 -2.44 -5.64 15.40
N GLU A 60 -2.36 -4.93 16.53
CA GLU A 60 -1.24 -4.04 16.91
C GLU A 60 -0.73 -3.08 15.80
N PRO A 61 -1.62 -2.30 15.12
CA PRO A 61 -1.25 -1.49 13.96
C PRO A 61 -0.28 -0.33 14.27
N THR A 62 -0.15 0.05 15.54
CA THR A 62 0.64 1.21 15.97
C THR A 62 1.98 0.84 16.59
N SER A 63 2.22 -0.45 16.86
CA SER A 63 3.49 -0.97 17.41
C SER A 63 4.71 -0.63 16.54
N SER A 64 4.44 -0.35 15.28
CA SER A 64 5.38 -0.24 14.16
C SER A 64 5.56 1.20 13.66
N LEU A 65 4.74 2.13 14.16
CA LEU A 65 4.87 3.56 13.90
C LEU A 65 5.80 4.14 14.97
N PRO A 66 7.03 4.57 14.64
CA PRO A 66 7.71 5.52 15.51
C PRO A 66 6.76 6.72 15.60
N LEU A 67 6.37 7.09 16.82
CA LEU A 67 5.63 8.32 17.10
C LEU A 67 6.18 9.40 16.17
N ALA A 68 5.38 9.82 15.18
CA ALA A 68 5.70 11.02 14.45
C ALA A 68 5.84 12.09 15.52
N GLU A 69 7.06 12.57 15.73
CA GLU A 69 7.32 13.72 16.58
C GLU A 69 6.28 14.75 16.19
N THR A 70 5.39 15.00 17.14
CA THR A 70 4.33 15.99 17.01
C THR A 70 5.04 17.32 17.16
N ASP A 71 5.67 17.79 16.09
CA ASP A 71 6.23 19.13 16.07
C ASP A 71 5.08 20.13 15.97
N LYS A 72 5.14 21.07 16.90
CA LYS A 72 4.15 22.12 17.18
C LYS A 72 3.97 23.09 16.03
#